data_AF-A0A4Q8UTH1-F1
#
_entry.id   AF-A0A4Q8UTH1-F1
#
_cell.length_a   1.000
_cell.length_b   1.000
_cell.length_c   1.000
_cell.angle_alpha   90.00
_cell.angle_beta   90.00
_cell.angle_gamma   90.00
#
_symmetry.space_group_name_H-M   'P 1'
#
loop_
_entity.id
_entity.type
_entity.pdbx_description
1 polymer ?
#
loop_
_entity_poly.entity_id
_entity_poly.type
_entity_poly.pdbx_seq_one_letter_code
_entity_poly.pdbx_strand_id
1 'polypeptide(L)'
;MQEKTSPGQDASGSGSAGQAPDAAEQQPVKPVIPAAAAKRANASVMGMIIALVVSIAAFLPIVLMNPFPKSEGFRPDIDVSAVARNATDVAGFTPVAPETGDTFTSNYARWESGSGTGVPTWEVGYLTPNDSFIGLVQTRLANPTWLLQETGNAPVTGSRNAGGQEWELRDSGKGNRSMVLNYRGTTVILSGPAKLDEFAVLADAVVKSLESNPAATVSPSATPSP
;
A
#
# COMPACT_ATOMS: atom_id res chain seq x y z
N MET A 1 -30.62 63.25 -31.30
CA MET A 1 -31.40 63.84 -30.18
C MET A 1 -30.44 63.84 -28.99
N GLN A 2 -29.78 64.95 -28.67
CA GLN A 2 -30.27 66.00 -27.74
C GLN A 2 -30.89 65.39 -26.49
N GLU A 3 -30.60 65.77 -25.26
CA GLU A 3 -29.65 66.66 -24.58
C GLU A 3 -30.09 66.57 -23.10
N LYS A 4 -29.31 67.19 -22.23
CA LYS A 4 -29.81 68.00 -21.10
C LYS A 4 -29.78 67.44 -19.66
N THR A 5 -28.65 67.73 -19.02
CA THR A 5 -28.46 68.66 -17.88
C THR A 5 -29.22 68.45 -16.56
N SER A 6 -28.41 68.42 -15.49
CA SER A 6 -28.74 68.81 -14.11
C SER A 6 -29.28 70.25 -14.05
N PRO A 7 -29.97 70.68 -12.96
CA PRO A 7 -29.36 71.78 -12.16
C PRO A 7 -29.80 71.86 -10.68
N GLY A 8 -29.11 72.74 -9.93
CA GLY A 8 -29.64 73.46 -8.77
C GLY A 8 -29.01 73.07 -7.43
N GLN A 9 -27.94 73.70 -6.89
CA GLN A 9 -27.88 75.06 -6.28
C GLN A 9 -28.91 75.21 -5.14
N ASP A 10 -28.55 75.55 -3.90
CA ASP A 10 -27.89 76.81 -3.54
C ASP A 10 -27.38 76.91 -2.09
N ALA A 11 -26.53 77.93 -1.93
CA ALA A 11 -26.31 78.79 -0.77
C ALA A 11 -25.46 78.26 0.40
N SER A 12 -24.18 78.67 0.51
CA SER A 12 -23.68 80.02 0.88
C SER A 12 -23.90 80.36 2.35
N GLY A 13 -22.80 80.57 3.08
CA GLY A 13 -22.89 81.05 4.46
C GLY A 13 -21.58 81.17 5.22
N SER A 14 -20.66 81.99 4.69
CA SER A 14 -19.77 82.90 5.44
C SER A 14 -18.79 82.37 6.50
N GLY A 15 -17.51 82.66 6.24
CA GLY A 15 -16.87 83.70 7.04
C GLY A 15 -15.77 83.29 8.00
N SER A 16 -14.54 83.40 7.50
CA SER A 16 -13.33 83.93 8.16
C SER A 16 -12.83 83.34 9.49
N ALA A 17 -11.66 82.70 9.33
CA ALA A 17 -10.39 83.12 9.89
C ALA A 17 -10.29 83.25 11.42
N GLY A 18 -9.66 82.24 12.00
CA GLY A 18 -9.06 82.28 13.33
C GLY A 18 -7.97 81.23 13.46
N GLN A 19 -6.74 81.62 13.09
CA GLN A 19 -5.50 81.30 13.81
C GLN A 19 -5.10 79.82 13.96
N ALA A 20 -4.09 79.42 13.18
CA ALA A 20 -3.14 78.36 13.60
C ALA A 20 -2.17 78.94 14.66
N PRO A 21 -1.32 78.15 15.33
CA PRO A 21 -1.19 76.68 15.38
C PRO A 21 -1.14 76.16 16.84
N ASP A 22 -1.26 74.84 17.07
CA ASP A 22 -0.27 74.22 17.97
C ASP A 22 -0.24 72.69 17.86
N ALA A 23 0.98 72.18 17.95
CA ALA A 23 1.32 70.78 17.88
C ALA A 23 0.80 70.03 19.12
N ALA A 24 0.08 68.92 18.91
CA ALA A 24 -0.21 67.95 19.95
C ALA A 24 -0.05 66.53 19.41
N GLU A 25 1.14 66.00 19.64
CA GLU A 25 1.47 64.62 20.02
C GLU A 25 0.49 63.52 19.55
N GLN A 26 0.90 62.77 18.53
CA GLN A 26 0.31 61.47 18.21
C GLN A 26 0.65 60.47 19.32
N GLN A 27 -0.24 60.35 20.31
CA GLN A 27 -0.18 59.23 21.25
C GLN A 27 -0.63 57.93 20.56
N PRO A 28 0.02 56.79 20.84
CA PRO A 28 -0.34 55.51 20.24
C PRO A 28 -1.72 55.08 20.73
N VAL A 29 -2.72 55.13 19.84
CA VAL A 29 -4.07 54.62 20.11
C VAL A 29 -3.97 53.10 20.27
N LYS A 30 -4.04 52.63 21.52
CA LYS A 30 -4.18 51.20 21.84
C LYS A 30 -5.60 50.78 21.44
N PRO A 31 -5.81 49.87 20.47
CA PRO A 31 -7.15 49.48 20.06
C PRO A 31 -7.82 48.72 21.21
N VAL A 32 -8.76 49.39 21.91
CA VAL A 32 -9.59 48.73 22.92
C VAL A 32 -10.77 48.14 22.19
N ILE A 33 -10.80 46.81 22.02
CA ILE A 33 -11.97 46.13 21.47
C ILE A 33 -13.15 46.43 22.40
N PRO A 34 -14.23 47.08 21.91
CA PRO A 34 -15.36 47.42 22.76
C PRO A 34 -15.97 46.12 23.30
N ALA A 35 -16.35 46.09 24.59
CA ALA A 35 -16.83 44.88 25.27
C ALA A 35 -18.00 44.16 24.53
N ALA A 36 -18.76 44.90 23.72
CA ALA A 36 -19.81 44.36 22.85
C ALA A 36 -19.28 43.50 21.69
N ALA A 37 -18.10 43.81 21.13
CA ALA A 37 -17.45 43.02 20.08
C ALA A 37 -16.79 41.75 20.65
N ALA A 38 -16.18 41.83 21.84
CA ALA A 38 -15.65 40.65 22.55
C ALA A 38 -16.76 39.66 22.95
N LYS A 39 -17.93 40.15 23.39
CA LYS A 39 -19.09 39.32 23.72
C LYS A 39 -19.68 38.59 22.50
N ARG A 40 -19.65 39.22 21.32
CA ARG A 40 -20.09 38.62 20.04
C ARG A 40 -19.10 37.56 19.52
N ALA A 41 -17.79 37.79 19.68
CA ALA A 41 -16.77 36.80 19.36
C ALA A 41 -16.85 35.57 20.29
N ASN A 42 -17.02 35.76 21.61
CA ASN A 42 -17.22 34.66 22.55
C ASN A 42 -18.52 33.88 22.30
N ALA A 43 -19.60 34.54 21.87
CA ALA A 43 -20.83 33.87 21.47
C ALA A 43 -20.64 32.98 20.23
N SER A 44 -19.82 33.43 19.27
CA SER A 44 -19.43 32.64 18.09
C SER A 44 -18.56 31.44 18.47
N VAL A 45 -17.58 31.63 19.37
CA VAL A 45 -16.70 30.56 19.85
C VAL A 45 -17.47 29.53 20.69
N MET A 46 -18.37 29.96 21.58
CA MET A 46 -19.20 29.01 22.33
C MET A 46 -20.16 28.25 21.42
N GLY A 47 -20.75 28.92 20.41
CA GLY A 47 -21.54 28.24 19.39
C GLY A 47 -20.73 27.19 18.62
N MET A 48 -19.47 27.49 18.28
CA MET A 48 -18.56 26.56 17.61
C MET A 48 -18.22 25.35 18.50
N ILE A 49 -17.94 25.55 19.79
CA ILE A 49 -17.67 24.46 20.74
C ILE A 49 -18.91 23.59 20.93
N ILE A 50 -20.09 24.20 21.08
CA ILE A 50 -21.35 23.46 21.20
C ILE A 50 -21.61 22.65 19.93
N ALA A 51 -21.42 23.24 18.74
CA ALA A 51 -21.58 22.54 17.48
C ALA A 51 -20.60 21.37 17.32
N LEU A 52 -19.34 21.53 17.74
CA LEU A 52 -18.34 20.47 17.75
C LEU A 52 -18.74 19.32 18.69
N VAL A 53 -19.16 19.64 19.91
CA VAL A 53 -19.59 18.64 20.89
C VAL A 53 -20.85 17.90 20.42
N VAL A 54 -21.83 18.62 19.85
CA VAL A 54 -23.05 18.02 19.28
C VAL A 54 -22.69 17.09 18.12
N SER A 55 -21.77 17.49 17.25
CA SER A 55 -21.28 16.66 16.15
C SER A 55 -20.61 15.37 16.67
N ILE A 56 -19.67 15.49 17.63
CA ILE A 56 -19.02 14.32 18.25
C ILE A 56 -20.07 13.44 18.93
N ALA A 57 -21.00 14.01 19.71
CA ALA A 57 -22.03 13.26 20.41
C ALA A 57 -22.99 12.53 19.46
N ALA A 58 -23.24 13.08 18.26
CA ALA A 58 -24.03 12.42 17.23
C ALA A 58 -23.31 11.21 16.61
N PHE A 59 -21.99 11.30 16.41
CA PHE A 59 -21.18 10.22 15.83
C PHE A 59 -20.70 9.17 16.84
N LEU A 60 -20.47 9.56 18.09
CA LEU A 60 -19.96 8.69 19.15
C LEU A 60 -20.77 7.39 19.33
N PRO A 61 -22.11 7.39 19.40
CA PRO A 61 -22.87 6.14 19.53
C PRO A 61 -22.74 5.24 18.31
N ILE A 62 -22.58 5.79 17.10
CA ILE A 62 -22.36 5.01 15.87
C ILE A 62 -20.99 4.32 15.94
N VAL A 63 -19.95 5.06 16.36
CA VAL A 63 -18.59 4.54 16.51
C VAL A 63 -18.51 3.48 17.62
N LEU A 64 -19.21 3.69 18.75
CA LEU A 64 -19.24 2.74 19.87
C LEU A 64 -20.10 1.50 19.58
N MET A 65 -21.14 1.63 18.74
CA MET A 65 -21.96 0.50 18.30
C MET A 65 -21.25 -0.35 17.26
N ASN A 66 -20.23 0.18 16.57
CA ASN A 66 -19.38 -0.62 15.71
C ASN A 66 -18.52 -1.54 16.61
N PRO A 67 -18.77 -2.86 16.68
CA PRO A 67 -17.85 -3.74 17.35
C PRO A 67 -16.53 -3.63 16.58
N PHE A 68 -15.49 -3.10 17.21
CA PHE A 68 -14.13 -3.27 16.70
C PHE A 68 -13.98 -4.77 16.42
N PRO A 69 -13.57 -5.18 15.20
CA PRO A 69 -13.39 -6.59 14.91
C PRO A 69 -12.44 -7.15 15.97
N LYS A 70 -12.99 -7.93 16.91
CA LYS A 70 -12.25 -8.66 17.94
C LYS A 70 -11.67 -9.95 17.39
N SER A 71 -11.85 -10.19 16.10
CA SER A 71 -11.06 -11.19 15.42
C SER A 71 -9.65 -10.64 15.30
N GLU A 72 -8.70 -11.32 15.95
CA GLU A 72 -7.47 -11.63 15.23
C GLU A 72 -7.92 -12.04 13.83
N GLY A 73 -7.70 -11.16 12.84
CA GLY A 73 -8.45 -11.16 11.58
C GLY A 73 -8.55 -12.56 11.01
N PHE A 74 -9.68 -12.93 10.41
CA PHE A 74 -9.87 -14.24 9.79
C PHE A 74 -8.61 -14.63 8.99
N ARG A 75 -7.81 -15.55 9.56
CA ARG A 75 -6.63 -16.13 8.93
C ARG A 75 -7.11 -17.43 8.32
N PRO A 76 -7.39 -17.50 7.01
CA PRO A 76 -7.72 -18.77 6.39
C PRO A 76 -6.56 -19.74 6.67
N ASP A 77 -6.87 -20.87 7.29
CA ASP A 77 -5.92 -21.95 7.48
C ASP A 77 -5.81 -22.70 6.14
N ILE A 78 -4.77 -22.36 5.37
CA ILE A 78 -4.57 -22.86 4.02
C ILE A 78 -3.53 -23.97 4.07
N ASP A 79 -3.99 -25.20 3.84
CA ASP A 79 -3.11 -26.34 3.61
C ASP A 79 -2.47 -26.24 2.22
N VAL A 80 -1.34 -25.54 2.14
CA VAL A 80 -0.55 -25.37 0.91
C VAL A 80 -0.17 -26.72 0.31
N SER A 81 0.18 -27.70 1.15
CA SER A 81 0.58 -29.04 0.73
C SER A 81 -0.57 -29.82 0.09
N ALA A 82 -1.81 -29.66 0.57
CA ALA A 82 -2.99 -30.24 -0.07
C ALA A 82 -3.32 -29.55 -1.40
N VAL A 83 -3.26 -28.21 -1.46
CA VAL A 83 -3.53 -27.47 -2.69
C VAL A 83 -2.47 -27.76 -3.76
N ALA A 84 -1.19 -27.85 -3.38
CA ALA A 84 -0.10 -28.22 -4.29
C ALA A 84 -0.28 -29.64 -4.86
N ARG A 85 -0.71 -30.59 -4.03
CA ARG A 85 -1.06 -31.95 -4.48
C ARG A 85 -2.18 -31.94 -5.52
N ASN A 86 -3.25 -31.19 -5.27
CA ASN A 86 -4.36 -31.04 -6.22
C ASN A 86 -3.94 -30.36 -7.53
N ALA A 87 -2.95 -29.46 -7.47
CA ALA A 87 -2.44 -28.76 -8.64
C ALA A 87 -1.41 -29.59 -9.45
N THR A 88 -0.89 -30.70 -8.93
CA THR A 88 0.24 -31.42 -9.56
C THR A 88 -0.05 -31.87 -10.99
N ASP A 89 -1.24 -32.41 -11.25
CA ASP A 89 -1.61 -32.93 -12.57
C ASP A 89 -1.73 -31.82 -13.62
N VAL A 90 -2.39 -30.72 -13.27
CA VAL A 90 -2.56 -29.56 -14.16
C VAL A 90 -1.26 -28.77 -14.31
N ALA A 91 -0.45 -28.73 -13.25
CA ALA A 91 0.85 -28.08 -13.27
C ALA A 91 1.84 -28.87 -14.10
N GLY A 92 1.75 -30.21 -14.09
CA GLY A 92 2.66 -31.19 -14.69
C GLY A 92 4.04 -31.27 -14.02
N PHE A 93 4.15 -30.70 -12.83
CA PHE A 93 5.28 -30.81 -11.89
C PHE A 93 4.71 -30.78 -10.48
N THR A 94 5.47 -31.26 -9.49
CA THR A 94 5.07 -31.13 -8.09
C THR A 94 5.32 -29.70 -7.62
N PRO A 95 4.28 -28.89 -7.36
CA PRO A 95 4.46 -27.52 -6.91
C PRO A 95 5.11 -27.48 -5.53
N VAL A 96 5.89 -26.44 -5.27
CA VAL A 96 6.59 -26.30 -4.00
C VAL A 96 5.61 -25.93 -2.90
N ALA A 97 5.64 -26.70 -1.82
CA ALA A 97 4.87 -26.47 -0.60
C ALA A 97 5.85 -26.50 0.58
N PRO A 98 6.50 -25.36 0.90
CA PRO A 98 7.45 -25.30 1.99
C PRO A 98 6.74 -25.45 3.34
N GLU A 99 7.26 -26.33 4.18
CA GLU A 99 6.85 -26.45 5.58
C GLU A 99 7.49 -25.30 6.37
N THR A 100 6.71 -24.27 6.67
CA THR A 100 7.19 -23.06 7.38
C THR A 100 6.99 -23.10 8.89
N GLY A 101 6.36 -24.18 9.40
CA GLY A 101 5.90 -24.26 10.79
C GLY A 101 5.07 -23.04 11.17
N ASP A 102 5.16 -22.62 12.43
CA ASP A 102 4.43 -21.45 12.95
C ASP A 102 5.10 -20.10 12.60
N THR A 103 6.18 -20.11 11.80
CA THR A 103 6.94 -18.87 11.50
C THR A 103 6.24 -18.03 10.44
N PHE A 104 5.63 -18.66 9.44
CA PHE A 104 4.90 -17.97 8.37
C PHE A 104 3.48 -18.49 8.31
N THR A 105 2.54 -17.60 8.00
CA THR A 105 1.14 -17.97 7.76
C THR A 105 0.83 -17.83 6.28
N SER A 106 0.21 -18.83 5.67
CA SER A 106 -0.23 -18.75 4.27
C SER A 106 -1.52 -17.93 4.15
N ASN A 107 -1.52 -16.95 3.26
CA ASN A 107 -2.66 -16.09 2.96
C ASN A 107 -3.49 -16.61 1.76
N TYR A 108 -2.82 -17.22 0.78
CA TYR A 108 -3.45 -17.91 -0.35
C TYR A 108 -2.52 -18.98 -0.91
N ALA A 109 -3.07 -19.99 -1.57
CA ALA A 109 -2.35 -20.95 -2.41
C ALA A 109 -3.23 -21.31 -3.61
N ARG A 110 -2.71 -21.22 -4.83
CA ARG A 110 -3.50 -21.44 -6.04
C ARG A 110 -2.65 -21.77 -7.27
N TRP A 111 -3.28 -22.44 -8.22
CA TRP A 111 -2.80 -22.59 -9.58
C TRP A 111 -3.42 -21.52 -10.46
N GLU A 112 -2.58 -20.76 -11.17
CA GLU A 112 -2.98 -19.79 -12.18
C GLU A 112 -2.65 -20.33 -13.57
N SER A 113 -3.65 -20.41 -14.44
CA SER A 113 -3.51 -21.00 -15.78
C SER A 113 -2.72 -20.12 -16.76
N GLY A 114 -2.38 -18.90 -16.36
CA GLY A 114 -1.62 -17.97 -17.19
C GLY A 114 -2.45 -17.27 -18.27
N SER A 115 -3.79 -17.20 -18.15
CA SER A 115 -4.64 -16.60 -19.18
C SER A 115 -4.34 -15.12 -19.49
N GLY A 116 -3.68 -14.40 -18.56
CA GLY A 116 -3.24 -13.01 -18.77
C GLY A 116 -1.78 -12.86 -19.22
N THR A 117 -0.89 -13.72 -18.72
CA THR A 117 0.58 -13.61 -18.92
C THR A 117 1.13 -14.57 -19.97
N GLY A 118 0.35 -15.58 -20.36
CA GLY A 118 0.80 -16.73 -21.16
C GLY A 118 1.70 -17.70 -20.39
N VAL A 119 1.93 -17.49 -19.09
CA VAL A 119 2.80 -18.30 -18.24
C VAL A 119 1.97 -18.85 -17.08
N PRO A 120 1.64 -20.15 -17.07
CA PRO A 120 0.94 -20.76 -15.96
C PRO A 120 1.87 -20.84 -14.73
N THR A 121 1.33 -20.54 -13.56
CA THR A 121 2.09 -20.37 -12.32
C THR A 121 1.42 -21.06 -11.15
N TRP A 122 2.23 -21.66 -10.29
CA TRP A 122 1.86 -21.97 -8.92
C TRP A 122 2.16 -20.75 -8.05
N GLU A 123 1.19 -20.29 -7.28
CA GLU A 123 1.33 -19.11 -6.45
C GLU A 123 0.94 -19.39 -5.00
N VAL A 124 1.76 -18.90 -4.06
CA VAL A 124 1.46 -18.95 -2.63
C VAL A 124 1.83 -17.62 -1.98
N GLY A 125 0.93 -17.05 -1.19
CA GLY A 125 1.23 -15.85 -0.42
C GLY A 125 1.53 -16.19 1.03
N TYR A 126 2.64 -15.69 1.57
CA TYR A 126 3.02 -15.85 2.98
C TYR A 126 3.02 -14.52 3.71
N LEU A 127 2.49 -14.52 4.93
CA LEU A 127 2.69 -13.49 5.93
C LEU A 127 3.86 -13.88 6.82
N THR A 128 4.79 -12.95 6.97
CA THR A 128 6.00 -13.08 7.78
C THR A 128 5.72 -12.79 9.26
N PRO A 129 6.64 -13.14 10.18
CA PRO A 129 6.51 -12.80 11.61
C PRO A 129 6.34 -11.29 11.89
N ASN A 130 6.83 -10.42 10.99
CA ASN A 130 6.71 -8.97 11.12
C ASN A 130 5.53 -8.40 10.30
N ASP A 131 4.49 -9.19 10.05
CA ASP A 131 3.28 -8.84 9.28
C ASP A 131 3.57 -8.27 7.87
N SER A 132 4.76 -8.54 7.33
CA SER A 132 5.11 -8.26 5.93
C SER A 132 4.69 -9.43 5.04
N PHE A 133 4.62 -9.18 3.73
CA PHE A 133 4.19 -10.17 2.73
C PHE A 133 5.38 -10.70 1.92
N ILE A 134 5.37 -12.00 1.62
CA ILE A 134 6.22 -12.62 0.60
C ILE A 134 5.34 -13.51 -0.29
N GLY A 135 5.25 -13.18 -1.57
CA GLY A 135 4.68 -14.03 -2.59
C GLY A 135 5.72 -15.03 -3.09
N LEU A 136 5.31 -16.28 -3.26
CA LEU A 136 6.03 -17.34 -3.94
C LEU A 136 5.33 -17.57 -5.27
N VAL A 137 6.11 -17.58 -6.35
CA VAL A 137 5.63 -17.96 -7.68
C VAL A 137 6.57 -19.01 -8.27
N GLN A 138 6.02 -20.08 -8.82
CA GLN A 138 6.78 -21.14 -9.47
C GLN A 138 6.19 -21.49 -10.83
N THR A 139 7.06 -21.67 -11.84
CA THR A 139 6.65 -22.14 -13.17
C THR A 139 7.75 -22.93 -13.84
N ARG A 140 7.39 -23.71 -14.87
CA ARG A 140 8.33 -24.35 -15.82
C ARG A 140 8.46 -23.60 -17.14
N LEU A 141 7.60 -22.61 -17.36
CA LEU A 141 7.48 -21.89 -18.64
C LEU A 141 7.91 -20.43 -18.50
N ALA A 142 8.85 -20.15 -17.58
CA ALA A 142 9.40 -18.82 -17.40
C ALA A 142 10.04 -18.33 -18.71
N ASN A 143 9.79 -17.06 -19.04
CA ASN A 143 10.44 -16.36 -20.15
C ASN A 143 10.92 -14.99 -19.68
N PRO A 144 11.86 -14.35 -20.40
CA PRO A 144 12.45 -13.08 -19.95
C PRO A 144 11.43 -11.96 -19.71
N THR A 145 10.39 -11.87 -20.54
CA THR A 145 9.34 -10.85 -20.39
C THR A 145 8.55 -11.07 -19.10
N TRP A 146 8.10 -12.29 -18.85
CA TRP A 146 7.39 -12.64 -17.62
C TRP A 146 8.25 -12.44 -16.38
N LEU A 147 9.52 -12.85 -16.41
CA LEU A 147 10.44 -12.66 -15.28
C LEU A 147 10.61 -11.16 -14.93
N LEU A 148 10.75 -10.30 -15.94
CA LEU A 148 10.82 -8.85 -15.72
C LEU A 148 9.51 -8.30 -15.15
N GLN A 149 8.35 -8.79 -15.59
CA GLN A 149 7.06 -8.37 -15.06
C GLN A 149 6.90 -8.81 -13.59
N GLU A 150 7.19 -10.06 -13.28
CA GLU A 150 7.04 -10.65 -11.94
C GLU A 150 7.99 -10.01 -10.92
N THR A 151 9.18 -9.59 -11.37
CA THR A 151 10.18 -8.91 -10.53
C THR A 151 10.06 -7.38 -10.54
N GLY A 152 8.99 -6.83 -11.14
CA GLY A 152 8.75 -5.38 -11.20
C GLY A 152 9.84 -4.59 -11.93
N ASN A 153 10.51 -5.22 -12.89
CA ASN A 153 11.66 -4.70 -13.63
C ASN A 153 12.82 -4.26 -12.71
N ALA A 154 12.96 -4.90 -11.54
CA ALA A 154 14.04 -4.61 -10.62
C ALA A 154 15.40 -5.08 -11.19
N PRO A 155 16.45 -4.25 -11.10
CA PRO A 155 17.79 -4.65 -11.51
C PRO A 155 18.33 -5.75 -10.59
N VAL A 156 19.20 -6.60 -11.12
CA VAL A 156 20.00 -7.54 -10.31
C VAL A 156 20.96 -6.72 -9.45
N THR A 157 20.90 -6.91 -8.14
CA THR A 157 21.76 -6.22 -7.16
C THR A 157 22.79 -7.16 -6.53
N GLY A 158 22.64 -8.46 -6.72
CA GLY A 158 23.62 -9.45 -6.28
C GLY A 158 23.01 -10.85 -6.24
N SER A 159 23.54 -11.67 -5.33
CA SER A 159 23.02 -12.99 -5.03
C SER A 159 22.97 -13.22 -3.52
N ARG A 160 22.16 -14.18 -3.09
CA ARG A 160 22.00 -14.55 -1.68
C ARG A 160 21.88 -16.07 -1.56
N ASN A 161 22.73 -16.65 -0.72
CA ASN A 161 22.66 -18.06 -0.41
C ASN A 161 21.53 -18.36 0.58
N ALA A 162 20.67 -19.32 0.27
CA ALA A 162 19.64 -19.85 1.18
C ALA A 162 19.31 -21.30 0.80
N GLY A 163 19.21 -22.19 1.80
CA GLY A 163 19.04 -23.63 1.55
C GLY A 163 20.19 -24.26 0.77
N GLY A 164 21.39 -23.68 0.79
CA GLY A 164 22.52 -24.15 -0.02
C GLY A 164 22.40 -23.85 -1.52
N GLN A 165 21.36 -23.11 -1.95
CA GLN A 165 21.21 -22.63 -3.32
C GLN A 165 21.51 -21.13 -3.39
N GLU A 166 22.05 -20.72 -4.55
CA GLU A 166 22.37 -19.33 -4.81
C GLU A 166 21.19 -18.66 -5.52
N TRP A 167 20.50 -17.78 -4.81
CA TRP A 167 19.38 -17.02 -5.34
C TRP A 167 19.89 -15.71 -5.95
N GLU A 168 19.41 -15.37 -7.13
CA GLU A 168 19.65 -14.06 -7.72
C GLU A 168 18.78 -13.02 -7.01
N LEU A 169 19.40 -11.96 -6.49
CA LEU A 169 18.71 -10.88 -5.78
C LEU A 169 18.44 -9.71 -6.72
N ARG A 170 17.18 -9.27 -6.77
CA ARG A 170 16.73 -8.10 -7.53
C ARG A 170 16.05 -7.11 -6.58
N ASP A 171 16.47 -5.85 -6.62
CA ASP A 171 15.93 -4.79 -5.75
C ASP A 171 16.03 -3.45 -6.49
N SER A 172 14.93 -2.69 -6.52
CA SER A 172 14.88 -1.35 -7.12
C SER A 172 15.05 -0.21 -6.09
N GLY A 173 15.16 -0.56 -4.80
CA GLY A 173 15.17 0.39 -3.68
C GLY A 173 13.81 0.97 -3.35
N LYS A 174 12.74 0.55 -4.03
CA LYS A 174 11.37 1.10 -3.88
C LYS A 174 10.49 0.29 -2.92
N GLY A 175 11.09 -0.49 -2.03
CA GLY A 175 10.41 -1.25 -0.98
C GLY A 175 10.23 -2.73 -1.30
N ASN A 176 9.99 -3.11 -2.57
CA ASN A 176 9.86 -4.51 -2.96
C ASN A 176 11.20 -5.10 -3.43
N ARG A 177 11.41 -6.36 -3.05
CA ARG A 177 12.58 -7.18 -3.40
C ARG A 177 12.13 -8.45 -4.07
N SER A 178 13.02 -9.08 -4.82
CA SER A 178 12.78 -10.40 -5.39
C SER A 178 14.03 -11.28 -5.31
N MET A 179 13.85 -12.53 -4.94
CA MET A 179 14.85 -13.59 -5.02
C MET A 179 14.40 -14.60 -6.07
N VAL A 180 15.26 -14.88 -7.04
CA VAL A 180 14.96 -15.78 -8.16
C VAL A 180 15.89 -16.99 -8.11
N LEU A 181 15.32 -18.19 -8.21
CA LEU A 181 16.06 -19.44 -8.28
C LEU A 181 15.59 -20.27 -9.47
N ASN A 182 16.53 -20.72 -10.29
CA ASN A 182 16.28 -21.75 -11.29
C ASN A 182 16.73 -23.09 -10.72
N TYR A 183 15.78 -24.01 -10.53
CA TYR A 183 16.05 -25.30 -9.90
C TYR A 183 15.27 -26.43 -10.59
N ARG A 184 15.98 -27.48 -10.99
CA ARG A 184 15.44 -28.71 -11.62
C ARG A 184 14.37 -28.45 -12.70
N GLY A 185 14.60 -27.48 -13.57
CA GLY A 185 13.69 -27.16 -14.69
C GLY A 185 12.48 -26.28 -14.32
N THR A 186 12.45 -25.73 -13.10
CA THR A 186 11.48 -24.72 -12.68
C THR A 186 12.18 -23.42 -12.32
N THR A 187 11.50 -22.30 -12.50
CA THR A 187 11.89 -21.00 -11.94
C THR A 187 10.99 -20.72 -10.75
N VAL A 188 11.59 -20.40 -9.61
CA VAL A 188 10.92 -19.99 -8.38
C VAL A 188 11.31 -18.55 -8.08
N ILE A 189 10.32 -17.72 -7.79
CA ILE A 189 10.49 -16.32 -7.43
C ILE A 189 9.84 -16.11 -6.08
N LEU A 190 10.60 -15.54 -5.15
CA LEU A 190 10.06 -14.95 -3.94
C LEU A 190 10.04 -13.44 -4.14
N SER A 191 8.92 -12.76 -3.90
CA SER A 191 8.79 -11.32 -4.07
C SER A 191 7.95 -10.66 -2.98
N GLY A 192 8.27 -9.41 -2.62
CA GLY A 192 7.51 -8.67 -1.60
C GLY A 192 8.32 -7.65 -0.82
N PRO A 193 7.68 -6.94 0.13
CA PRO A 193 8.29 -5.87 0.94
C PRO A 193 9.08 -6.34 2.18
N ALA A 194 9.10 -7.65 2.47
CA ALA A 194 9.75 -8.19 3.67
C ALA A 194 11.27 -7.95 3.72
N LYS A 195 11.87 -8.18 4.89
CA LYS A 195 13.33 -8.06 5.08
C LYS A 195 14.05 -9.26 4.47
N LEU A 196 15.29 -9.06 4.00
CA LEU A 196 16.09 -10.12 3.37
C LEU A 196 16.33 -11.35 4.26
N ASP A 197 16.32 -11.18 5.57
CA ASP A 197 16.46 -12.31 6.50
C ASP A 197 15.20 -13.18 6.52
N GLU A 198 14.01 -12.60 6.41
CA GLU A 198 12.74 -13.34 6.30
C GLU A 198 12.65 -14.07 4.95
N PHE A 199 13.11 -13.43 3.88
CA PHE A 199 13.29 -14.08 2.59
C PHE A 199 14.23 -15.29 2.67
N ALA A 200 15.34 -15.18 3.40
CA ALA A 200 16.29 -16.29 3.53
C ALA A 200 15.69 -17.50 4.25
N VAL A 201 14.91 -17.26 5.31
CA VAL A 201 14.23 -18.35 6.05
C VAL A 201 13.20 -19.04 5.15
N LEU A 202 12.36 -18.28 4.44
CA LEU A 202 11.39 -18.88 3.52
C LEU A 202 12.09 -19.59 2.35
N ALA A 203 13.14 -18.99 1.79
CA ALA A 203 13.93 -19.58 0.71
C ALA A 203 14.58 -20.92 1.13
N ASP A 204 15.06 -21.03 2.36
CA ASP A 204 15.57 -22.30 2.90
C ASP A 204 14.50 -23.39 2.95
N ALA A 205 13.30 -23.06 3.45
CA ALA A 205 12.16 -23.98 3.48
C ALA A 205 11.70 -24.38 2.06
N VAL A 206 11.73 -23.42 1.11
CA VAL A 206 11.43 -23.65 -0.30
C VAL A 206 12.42 -24.62 -0.92
N VAL A 207 13.72 -24.43 -0.71
CA VAL A 207 14.74 -25.35 -1.24
C VAL A 207 14.55 -26.76 -0.67
N LYS A 208 14.33 -26.89 0.65
CA LYS A 208 14.06 -28.20 1.28
C LYS A 208 12.85 -28.90 0.63
N SER A 209 11.77 -28.16 0.38
CA SER A 209 10.59 -28.68 -0.32
C SER A 209 10.92 -29.10 -1.76
N LEU A 210 11.65 -28.27 -2.51
CA LEU A 210 12.10 -28.58 -3.88
C LEU A 210 13.02 -29.81 -3.95
N GLU A 211 13.85 -30.05 -2.93
CA GLU A 211 14.72 -31.22 -2.83
C GLU A 211 13.92 -32.50 -2.57
N SER A 212 12.86 -32.41 -1.77
CA SER A 212 11.93 -33.51 -1.51
C SER A 212 11.02 -33.83 -2.71
N ASN A 213 10.78 -32.86 -3.58
CA ASN A 213 9.99 -33.04 -4.79
C ASN A 213 10.76 -33.84 -5.85
N PRO A 214 10.08 -34.69 -6.64
CA PRO A 214 10.68 -35.29 -7.81
C PRO A 214 11.12 -34.20 -8.78
N ALA A 215 12.26 -34.39 -9.45
CA ALA A 215 12.69 -33.45 -10.49
C ALA A 215 11.59 -33.31 -11.54
N ALA A 216 11.34 -32.08 -12.02
CA ALA A 216 10.38 -31.88 -13.10
C ALA A 216 10.88 -32.61 -14.34
N THR A 217 10.26 -33.74 -14.66
CA THR A 217 10.59 -34.51 -15.85
C THR A 217 10.11 -33.74 -17.07
N VAL A 218 11.03 -33.38 -17.95
CA VAL A 218 10.67 -33.04 -19.33
C VAL A 218 10.21 -34.34 -19.99
N SER A 219 8.90 -34.52 -20.18
CA SER A 219 8.43 -35.67 -20.94
C SER A 219 9.06 -35.61 -22.33
N PRO A 220 9.77 -36.65 -22.80
CA PRO A 220 10.24 -36.69 -24.17
C PRO A 220 9.02 -36.71 -25.08
N SER A 221 9.00 -35.81 -26.07
CA SER A 221 7.97 -35.72 -27.10
C SER A 221 7.64 -37.11 -27.64
N ALA A 222 6.35 -37.45 -27.66
CA ALA A 222 5.83 -38.66 -28.26
C ALA A 222 6.40 -38.81 -29.69
N THR A 223 7.09 -39.92 -29.94
CA THR A 223 7.54 -40.30 -31.28
C THR A 223 6.30 -40.46 -32.18
N PRO A 224 6.25 -39.87 -33.39
CA PRO A 224 5.15 -40.12 -34.30
C PRO A 224 5.27 -41.57 -34.80
N SER A 225 4.20 -42.35 -34.64
CA SER A 225 4.12 -43.71 -35.19
C SER A 225 4.18 -43.69 -36.72
N PRO A 226 4.78 -44.73 -37.35
CA PRO A 226 4.95 -44.85 -38.81
C PRO A 226 3.64 -45.10 -39.56
#